data_AF-A0A6P0N4I3-F1
#
_entry.id   AF-A0A6P0N4I3-F1
#
_cell.length_a   1.000
_cell.length_b   1.000
_cell.length_c   1.000
_cell.angle_alpha   90.00
_cell.angle_beta   90.00
_cell.angle_gamma   90.00
#
_symmetry.space_group_name_H-M   'P 1'
#
loop_
_entity.id
_entity.type
_entity.pdbx_description
1 polymer ?
#
loop_
_entity_poly.entity_id
_entity_poly.type
_entity_poly.pdbx_seq_one_letter_code
_entity_poly.pdbx_strand_id
1 'polypeptide(L)'
;MAMADNTSDGQVDFLLEVLQAIADSNGDQQVVEKLLEANIDKLNQTLADKLRDWATSKLAEAKPDQAKSLSADIVEFSKIVAKYPLGDKASNREIAITGYEVSLTVYTREAFPFDWGLTQRNLGNAYLNRITGQKAENLEEAIACYQLALEVHTREAFPVEWEKIQYNLGLAYSNRITGQKAENLEVAIACYQLALEVRTREEFPVEWAKTQFNLGNAYLNRKKGEKAQNREQAIACYQEALRVLTFEAFSDEWASTKNNLGLAYYYRVIGQKTENLEEAIACYQQALIVRTFEAFPYDWALTKNNLGNAYYYRIKGEKAQNIEEAIACYQEALRVYTFEAFPYEWATTQNNLGNAYYNRIKGEKAENIEE
;
A
#
# COMPACT_ATOMS: atom_id res chain seq x y z
N MET A 1 30.59 -25.52 6.24
CA MET A 1 30.23 -24.80 5.00
C MET A 1 29.95 -25.86 3.95
N ALA A 2 28.75 -26.45 4.02
CA ALA A 2 28.29 -27.43 3.05
C ALA A 2 27.69 -26.66 1.88
N MET A 3 28.08 -27.00 0.65
CA MET A 3 27.40 -26.49 -0.53
C MET A 3 25.97 -27.02 -0.49
N ALA A 4 24.99 -26.11 -0.45
CA ALA A 4 23.59 -26.48 -0.59
C ALA A 4 23.41 -27.16 -1.95
N ASP A 5 22.86 -28.37 -1.91
CA ASP A 5 22.58 -29.18 -3.09
C ASP A 5 21.40 -28.55 -3.84
N ASN A 6 21.72 -27.60 -4.73
CA ASN A 6 20.76 -26.83 -5.52
C ASN A 6 20.41 -27.56 -6.83
N THR A 7 20.43 -28.89 -6.81
CA THR A 7 20.03 -29.74 -7.92
C THR A 7 18.50 -29.77 -8.05
N SER A 8 18.01 -30.09 -9.25
CA SER A 8 16.58 -30.20 -9.57
C SER A 8 15.80 -31.08 -8.58
N ASP A 9 16.46 -32.10 -8.03
CA ASP A 9 15.85 -33.06 -7.10
C ASP A 9 15.69 -32.45 -5.69
N GLY A 10 16.66 -31.66 -5.23
CA GLY A 10 16.63 -31.03 -3.89
C GLY A 10 15.55 -29.96 -3.69
N GLN A 11 15.07 -29.35 -4.79
CA GLN A 11 13.94 -28.40 -4.79
C GLN A 11 12.60 -29.12 -4.66
N VAL A 12 12.43 -30.24 -5.38
CA VAL A 12 11.22 -31.06 -5.31
C VAL A 12 11.13 -31.75 -3.95
N ASP A 13 12.23 -32.28 -3.44
CA ASP A 13 12.28 -32.91 -2.11
C ASP A 13 11.88 -31.91 -1.02
N PHE A 14 12.39 -30.67 -1.09
CA PHE A 14 11.99 -29.60 -0.18
C PHE A 14 10.50 -29.26 -0.29
N LEU A 15 9.98 -29.12 -1.51
CA LEU A 15 8.55 -28.86 -1.72
C LEU A 15 7.69 -29.96 -1.08
N LEU A 16 8.04 -31.23 -1.30
CA LEU A 16 7.33 -32.37 -0.73
C LEU A 16 7.40 -32.39 0.80
N GLU A 17 8.57 -32.12 1.36
CA GLU A 17 8.76 -32.01 2.82
C GLU A 17 7.86 -30.94 3.42
N VAL A 18 7.78 -29.76 2.80
CA VAL A 18 6.94 -28.67 3.30
C VAL A 18 5.45 -29.00 3.16
N LEU A 19 5.01 -29.55 2.03
CA LEU A 19 3.61 -29.93 1.85
C LEU A 19 3.19 -31.05 2.82
N GLN A 20 4.07 -32.01 3.08
CA GLN A 20 3.85 -33.05 4.09
C GLN A 20 3.75 -32.43 5.49
N ALA A 21 4.64 -31.50 5.84
CA ALA A 21 4.59 -30.81 7.13
C ALA A 21 3.30 -29.99 7.30
N ILE A 22 2.78 -29.38 6.23
CA ILE A 22 1.48 -28.71 6.24
C ILE A 22 0.37 -29.71 6.52
N ALA A 23 0.33 -30.83 5.81
CA ALA A 23 -0.68 -31.87 5.99
C ALA A 23 -0.64 -32.45 7.43
N ASP A 24 0.55 -32.73 7.96
CA ASP A 24 0.73 -33.32 9.29
C ASP A 24 0.40 -32.36 10.43
N SER A 25 0.65 -31.06 10.23
CA SER A 25 0.43 -30.02 11.23
C SER A 25 -0.92 -29.30 11.10
N ASN A 26 -1.75 -29.66 10.10
CA ASN A 26 -2.93 -28.90 9.69
C ASN A 26 -2.62 -27.42 9.39
N GLY A 27 -1.49 -27.17 8.73
CA GLY A 27 -1.07 -25.82 8.32
C GLY A 27 -0.54 -24.94 9.45
N ASP A 28 0.10 -25.52 10.47
CA ASP A 28 0.74 -24.73 11.53
C ASP A 28 1.86 -23.86 10.95
N GLN A 29 1.63 -22.54 10.98
CA GLN A 29 2.56 -21.57 10.40
C GLN A 29 3.97 -21.67 10.99
N GLN A 30 4.13 -21.94 12.29
CA GLN A 30 5.45 -22.00 12.92
C GLN A 30 6.24 -23.23 12.50
N VAL A 31 5.55 -24.35 12.27
CA VAL A 31 6.18 -25.58 11.77
C VAL A 31 6.75 -25.34 10.37
N VAL A 32 5.94 -24.74 9.49
CA VAL A 32 6.34 -24.45 8.11
C VAL A 32 7.45 -23.40 8.08
N GLU A 33 7.32 -22.30 8.81
CA GLU A 33 8.32 -21.21 8.81
C GLU A 33 9.71 -21.68 9.26
N LYS A 34 9.81 -22.65 10.16
CA LYS A 34 11.10 -23.27 10.54
C LYS A 34 11.74 -24.04 9.39
N LEU A 35 10.95 -24.75 8.59
CA LEU A 35 11.44 -25.44 7.39
C LEU A 35 11.87 -24.44 6.31
N LEU A 36 11.10 -23.36 6.14
CA LEU A 36 11.46 -22.26 5.24
C LEU A 36 12.78 -21.60 5.65
N GLU A 37 12.98 -21.36 6.95
CA GLU A 37 14.19 -20.74 7.48
C GLU A 37 15.43 -21.62 7.24
N ALA A 38 15.29 -22.93 7.46
CA ALA A 38 16.36 -23.90 7.23
C ALA A 38 16.73 -24.08 5.75
N ASN A 39 15.82 -23.73 4.83
CA ASN A 39 15.97 -23.91 3.38
C ASN A 39 15.76 -22.59 2.61
N ILE A 40 16.15 -21.47 3.21
CA ILE A 40 15.92 -20.13 2.66
C ILE A 40 16.52 -19.94 1.26
N ASP A 41 17.62 -20.63 0.96
CA ASP A 41 18.28 -20.63 -0.34
C ASP A 41 17.44 -21.29 -1.44
N LYS A 42 16.48 -22.15 -1.06
CA LYS A 42 15.56 -22.80 -1.98
C LYS A 42 14.33 -21.95 -2.32
N LEU A 43 14.04 -20.89 -1.56
CA LEU A 43 12.95 -19.94 -1.85
C LEU A 43 13.33 -18.99 -2.99
N ASN A 44 13.37 -19.54 -4.20
CA ASN A 44 13.81 -18.86 -5.41
C ASN A 44 12.90 -19.19 -6.62
N GLN A 45 13.16 -18.58 -7.77
CA GLN A 45 12.38 -18.80 -8.99
C GLN A 45 12.31 -20.27 -9.42
N THR A 46 13.38 -21.05 -9.22
CA THR A 46 13.41 -22.48 -9.58
C THR A 46 12.37 -23.27 -8.77
N LEU A 47 12.12 -22.92 -7.51
CA LEU A 47 11.07 -23.54 -6.72
C LEU A 47 9.68 -23.25 -7.30
N ALA A 48 9.43 -22.03 -7.78
CA ALA A 48 8.17 -21.69 -8.45
C ALA A 48 7.98 -22.56 -9.70
N ASP A 49 8.99 -22.66 -10.55
CA ASP A 49 8.93 -23.48 -11.78
C ASP A 49 8.69 -24.97 -11.44
N LYS A 50 9.39 -25.49 -10.43
CA LYS A 50 9.21 -26.88 -9.96
C LYS A 50 7.85 -27.13 -9.33
N LEU A 51 7.34 -26.19 -8.53
CA LEU A 51 5.99 -26.24 -7.99
C LEU A 51 4.96 -26.33 -9.12
N ARG A 52 5.12 -25.51 -10.17
CA ARG A 52 4.23 -25.54 -11.34
C ARG A 52 4.23 -26.91 -12.00
N ASP A 53 5.41 -27.37 -12.44
CA ASP A 53 5.56 -28.62 -13.18
C ASP A 53 5.02 -29.82 -12.37
N TRP A 54 5.44 -29.91 -11.11
CA TRP A 54 5.05 -31.01 -10.23
C TRP A 54 3.56 -30.98 -9.91
N ALA A 55 3.02 -29.82 -9.48
CA ALA A 55 1.63 -29.73 -9.07
C ALA A 55 0.68 -29.94 -10.25
N THR A 56 0.95 -29.37 -11.42
CA THR A 56 0.10 -29.58 -12.60
C THR A 56 0.02 -31.06 -12.99
N SER A 57 1.16 -31.77 -13.00
CA SER A 57 1.17 -33.21 -13.27
C SER A 57 0.42 -34.01 -12.20
N LYS A 58 0.69 -33.74 -10.92
CA LYS A 58 0.08 -34.50 -9.82
C LYS A 58 -1.42 -34.26 -9.67
N LEU A 59 -1.89 -33.03 -9.82
CA LEU A 59 -3.31 -32.70 -9.73
C LEU A 59 -4.11 -33.30 -10.90
N ALA A 60 -3.51 -33.41 -12.10
CA ALA A 60 -4.16 -34.04 -13.25
C ALA A 60 -4.36 -35.56 -13.10
N GLU A 61 -3.46 -36.23 -12.37
CA GLU A 61 -3.52 -37.68 -12.13
C GLU A 61 -4.34 -38.06 -10.87
N ALA A 62 -4.52 -37.11 -9.95
CA ALA A 62 -5.15 -37.34 -8.66
C ALA A 62 -6.68 -37.56 -8.77
N LYS A 63 -7.21 -38.40 -7.88
CA LYS A 63 -8.67 -38.50 -7.69
C LYS A 63 -9.21 -37.18 -7.14
N PRO A 64 -10.48 -36.82 -7.37
CA PRO A 64 -11.04 -35.53 -6.94
C PRO A 64 -10.79 -35.16 -5.47
N ASP A 65 -10.99 -36.08 -4.53
CA ASP A 65 -10.76 -35.81 -3.09
C ASP A 65 -9.27 -35.60 -2.77
N GLN A 66 -8.38 -36.32 -3.46
CA GLN A 66 -6.93 -36.17 -3.31
C GLN A 66 -6.43 -34.85 -3.93
N ALA A 67 -6.94 -34.52 -5.12
CA ALA A 67 -6.66 -33.24 -5.77
C ALA A 67 -7.11 -32.08 -4.89
N LYS A 68 -8.31 -32.17 -4.30
CA LYS A 68 -8.83 -31.16 -3.36
C LYS A 68 -7.92 -30.98 -2.14
N SER A 69 -7.51 -32.08 -1.51
CA SER A 69 -6.64 -32.05 -0.33
C SER A 69 -5.28 -31.43 -0.68
N LEU A 70 -4.66 -31.90 -1.76
CA LEU A 70 -3.36 -31.39 -2.19
C LEU A 70 -3.42 -29.90 -2.58
N SER A 71 -4.49 -29.47 -3.26
CA SER A 71 -4.69 -28.04 -3.56
C SER A 71 -4.85 -27.20 -2.29
N ALA A 72 -5.39 -27.75 -1.20
CA ALA A 72 -5.50 -27.04 0.08
C ALA A 72 -4.11 -26.84 0.69
N ASP A 73 -3.28 -27.88 0.68
CA ASP A 73 -1.90 -27.82 1.19
C ASP A 73 -1.06 -26.83 0.37
N ILE A 74 -1.20 -26.83 -0.96
CA ILE A 74 -0.52 -25.86 -1.85
C ILE A 74 -0.99 -24.43 -1.58
N VAL A 75 -2.29 -24.20 -1.37
CA VAL A 75 -2.81 -22.85 -1.03
C VAL A 75 -2.25 -22.40 0.32
N GLU A 76 -2.18 -23.28 1.31
CA GLU A 76 -1.63 -22.93 2.63
C GLU A 76 -0.14 -22.61 2.55
N PHE A 77 0.64 -23.42 1.83
CA PHE A 77 2.04 -23.14 1.54
C PHE A 77 2.21 -21.75 0.90
N SER A 78 1.40 -21.47 -0.12
CA SER A 78 1.43 -20.20 -0.86
C SER A 78 1.08 -19.01 0.03
N LYS A 79 0.13 -19.16 0.97
CA LYS A 79 -0.21 -18.12 1.95
C LYS A 79 0.95 -17.81 2.89
N ILE A 80 1.63 -18.84 3.38
CA ILE A 80 2.76 -18.72 4.31
C ILE A 80 3.95 -18.07 3.58
N VAL A 81 4.34 -18.60 2.41
CA VAL A 81 5.46 -18.06 1.62
C VAL A 81 5.20 -16.61 1.19
N ALA A 82 3.97 -16.26 0.81
CA ALA A 82 3.60 -14.87 0.47
C ALA A 82 3.83 -13.89 1.64
N LYS A 83 3.76 -14.34 2.89
CA LYS A 83 3.96 -13.47 4.06
C LYS A 83 5.36 -13.61 4.67
N TYR A 84 6.15 -14.56 4.20
CA TYR A 84 7.44 -14.88 4.78
C TYR A 84 8.42 -13.72 4.60
N PRO A 85 9.01 -13.17 5.69
CA PRO A 85 9.78 -11.93 5.63
C PRO A 85 11.24 -12.13 5.17
N LEU A 86 11.75 -13.36 5.26
CA LEU A 86 13.13 -13.71 4.92
C LEU A 86 13.23 -14.23 3.48
N GLY A 87 14.44 -14.14 2.92
CA GLY A 87 14.74 -14.57 1.56
C GLY A 87 14.45 -13.49 0.53
N ASP A 88 14.45 -13.88 -0.75
CA ASP A 88 14.09 -12.96 -1.82
C ASP A 88 12.56 -12.80 -1.88
N LYS A 89 12.09 -11.61 -1.49
CA LYS A 89 10.65 -11.30 -1.47
C LYS A 89 10.02 -11.41 -2.86
N ALA A 90 10.76 -11.13 -3.92
CA ALA A 90 10.26 -11.25 -5.28
C ALA A 90 9.95 -12.72 -5.61
N SER A 91 10.91 -13.62 -5.37
CA SER A 91 10.73 -15.06 -5.52
C SER A 91 9.59 -15.62 -4.66
N ASN A 92 9.48 -15.19 -3.39
CA ASN A 92 8.36 -15.60 -2.53
C ASN A 92 6.98 -15.23 -3.13
N ARG A 93 6.87 -14.09 -3.82
CA ARG A 93 5.63 -13.71 -4.53
C ARG A 93 5.37 -14.62 -5.72
N GLU A 94 6.38 -14.94 -6.52
CA GLU A 94 6.21 -15.83 -7.69
C GLU A 94 5.84 -17.26 -7.30
N ILE A 95 6.43 -17.79 -6.21
CA ILE A 95 6.08 -19.11 -5.66
C ILE A 95 4.60 -19.11 -5.25
N ALA A 96 4.15 -18.09 -4.52
CA ALA A 96 2.77 -18.01 -4.07
C ALA A 96 1.78 -17.85 -5.24
N ILE A 97 2.09 -16.99 -6.21
CA ILE A 97 1.28 -16.83 -7.44
C ILE A 97 1.13 -18.19 -8.13
N THR A 98 2.25 -18.89 -8.32
CA THR A 98 2.24 -20.21 -8.96
C THR A 98 1.37 -21.21 -8.21
N GLY A 99 1.51 -21.28 -6.88
CA GLY A 99 0.71 -22.20 -6.07
C GLY A 99 -0.79 -21.89 -6.12
N TYR A 100 -1.18 -20.62 -6.12
CA TYR A 100 -2.59 -20.26 -6.30
C TYR A 100 -3.10 -20.60 -7.71
N GLU A 101 -2.31 -20.33 -8.76
CA GLU A 101 -2.67 -20.64 -10.15
C GLU A 101 -2.89 -22.14 -10.36
N VAL A 102 -2.00 -23.00 -9.85
CA VAL A 102 -2.18 -24.46 -9.98
C VAL A 102 -3.34 -24.97 -9.14
N SER A 103 -3.61 -24.41 -7.97
CA SER A 103 -4.78 -24.80 -7.18
C SER A 103 -6.10 -24.36 -7.81
N LEU A 104 -6.11 -23.27 -8.60
CA LEU A 104 -7.28 -22.83 -9.38
C LEU A 104 -7.60 -23.74 -10.59
N THR A 105 -6.76 -24.75 -10.90
CA THR A 105 -7.16 -25.80 -11.85
C THR A 105 -8.07 -26.85 -11.22
N VAL A 106 -8.11 -26.91 -9.88
CA VAL A 106 -8.94 -27.85 -9.10
C VAL A 106 -10.11 -27.14 -8.44
N TYR A 107 -9.84 -26.01 -7.78
CA TYR A 107 -10.88 -25.11 -7.32
C TYR A 107 -11.42 -24.35 -8.52
N THR A 108 -12.67 -24.60 -8.88
CA THR A 108 -13.38 -23.83 -9.91
C THR A 108 -14.60 -23.16 -9.30
N ARG A 109 -15.25 -22.26 -10.04
CA ARG A 109 -16.48 -21.64 -9.55
C ARG A 109 -17.59 -22.68 -9.31
N GLU A 110 -17.65 -23.71 -10.15
CA GLU A 110 -18.63 -24.80 -10.05
C GLU A 110 -18.24 -25.81 -8.96
N ALA A 111 -16.95 -26.14 -8.89
CA ALA A 111 -16.40 -27.09 -7.94
C ALA A 111 -15.60 -26.35 -6.87
N PHE A 112 -16.13 -26.31 -5.65
CA PHE A 112 -15.55 -25.59 -4.50
C PHE A 112 -15.62 -24.05 -4.64
N PRO A 113 -16.81 -23.46 -4.82
CA PRO A 113 -16.98 -22.02 -5.05
C PRO A 113 -16.32 -21.14 -3.98
N PHE A 114 -16.42 -21.55 -2.71
CA PHE A 114 -15.80 -20.84 -1.59
C PHE A 114 -14.27 -20.83 -1.70
N ASP A 115 -13.66 -22.01 -1.83
CA ASP A 115 -12.20 -22.15 -1.94
C ASP A 115 -11.66 -21.46 -3.20
N TRP A 116 -12.41 -21.52 -4.31
CA TRP A 116 -12.09 -20.80 -5.55
C TRP A 116 -12.05 -19.29 -5.32
N GLY A 117 -13.11 -18.70 -4.78
CA GLY A 117 -13.15 -17.25 -4.55
C GLY A 117 -12.10 -16.79 -3.53
N LEU A 118 -11.79 -17.61 -2.52
CA LEU A 118 -10.74 -17.31 -1.55
C LEU A 118 -9.35 -17.36 -2.18
N THR A 119 -9.11 -18.34 -3.05
CA THR A 119 -7.86 -18.49 -3.81
C THR A 119 -7.70 -17.35 -4.81
N GLN A 120 -8.77 -16.94 -5.50
CA GLN A 120 -8.77 -15.75 -6.35
C GLN A 120 -8.42 -14.48 -5.56
N ARG A 121 -9.03 -14.27 -4.38
CA ARG A 121 -8.67 -13.14 -3.51
C ARG A 121 -7.18 -13.16 -3.14
N ASN A 122 -6.63 -14.33 -2.81
CA ASN A 122 -5.22 -14.46 -2.44
C ASN A 122 -4.29 -14.22 -3.64
N LEU A 123 -4.64 -14.73 -4.82
CA LEU A 123 -3.92 -14.48 -6.07
C LEU A 123 -3.94 -12.98 -6.41
N GLY A 124 -5.09 -12.33 -6.26
CA GLY A 124 -5.21 -10.88 -6.43
C GLY A 124 -4.30 -10.09 -5.49
N ASN A 125 -4.18 -10.52 -4.22
CA ASN A 125 -3.24 -9.90 -3.28
C ASN A 125 -1.79 -10.12 -3.69
N ALA A 126 -1.47 -11.30 -4.22
CA ALA A 126 -0.13 -11.63 -4.66
C ALA A 126 0.27 -10.77 -5.86
N TYR A 127 -0.63 -10.60 -6.85
CA TYR A 127 -0.44 -9.69 -7.98
C TYR A 127 -0.36 -8.22 -7.57
N LEU A 128 -1.21 -7.76 -6.64
CA LEU A 128 -1.18 -6.38 -6.13
C LEU A 128 0.18 -6.03 -5.50
N ASN A 129 0.84 -7.02 -4.87
CA ASN A 129 2.13 -6.87 -4.19
C ASN A 129 3.29 -7.48 -4.97
N ARG A 130 3.11 -7.82 -6.25
CA ARG A 130 4.15 -8.44 -7.08
C ARG A 130 5.22 -7.42 -7.44
N ILE A 131 6.48 -7.79 -7.20
CA ILE A 131 7.65 -6.92 -7.37
C ILE A 131 8.17 -6.98 -8.82
N THR A 132 8.06 -8.15 -9.45
CA THR A 132 8.52 -8.40 -10.83
C THR A 132 7.41 -8.09 -11.84
N GLY A 133 7.76 -8.08 -13.12
CA GLY A 133 6.82 -7.79 -14.20
C GLY A 133 6.45 -6.32 -14.32
N GLN A 134 5.52 -6.01 -15.23
CA GLN A 134 5.05 -4.64 -15.41
C GLN A 134 3.99 -4.32 -14.36
N LYS A 135 4.20 -3.25 -13.58
CA LYS A 135 3.25 -2.81 -12.55
C LYS A 135 1.83 -2.61 -13.08
N ALA A 136 1.69 -2.13 -14.32
CA ALA A 136 0.39 -1.94 -14.94
C ALA A 136 -0.35 -3.28 -15.14
N GLU A 137 0.32 -4.29 -15.68
CA GLU A 137 -0.24 -5.64 -15.91
C GLU A 137 -0.59 -6.30 -14.57
N ASN A 138 0.31 -6.24 -13.57
CA ASN A 138 0.06 -6.80 -12.24
C ASN A 138 -1.22 -6.21 -11.59
N LEU A 139 -1.49 -4.92 -11.81
CA LEU A 139 -2.70 -4.29 -11.28
C LEU A 139 -3.97 -4.75 -12.02
N GLU A 140 -3.89 -5.00 -13.33
CA GLU A 140 -5.04 -5.55 -14.09
C GLU A 140 -5.34 -6.99 -13.64
N GLU A 141 -4.31 -7.83 -13.45
CA GLU A 141 -4.48 -9.20 -12.95
C GLU A 141 -5.07 -9.22 -11.53
N ALA A 142 -4.59 -8.33 -10.65
CA ALA A 142 -5.15 -8.18 -9.31
C ALA A 142 -6.65 -7.80 -9.35
N ILE A 143 -7.02 -6.83 -10.19
CA ILE A 143 -8.41 -6.39 -10.38
C ILE A 143 -9.27 -7.55 -10.89
N ALA A 144 -8.80 -8.28 -11.91
CA ALA A 144 -9.52 -9.42 -12.46
C ALA A 144 -9.78 -10.50 -11.39
N CYS A 145 -8.76 -10.85 -10.62
CA CYS A 145 -8.88 -11.82 -9.53
C CYS A 145 -9.89 -11.38 -8.45
N TYR A 146 -9.87 -10.11 -8.04
CA TYR A 146 -10.85 -9.60 -7.07
C TYR A 146 -12.28 -9.58 -7.62
N GLN A 147 -12.47 -9.23 -8.89
CA GLN A 147 -13.78 -9.28 -9.54
C GLN A 147 -14.32 -10.71 -9.59
N LEU A 148 -13.48 -11.69 -9.93
CA LEU A 148 -13.84 -13.11 -9.88
C LEU A 148 -14.20 -13.56 -8.46
N ALA A 149 -13.42 -13.16 -7.45
CA ALA A 149 -13.71 -13.50 -6.05
C ALA A 149 -15.07 -12.97 -5.57
N LEU A 150 -15.49 -11.79 -6.04
CA LEU A 150 -16.80 -11.18 -5.74
C LEU A 150 -17.99 -11.90 -6.38
N GLU A 151 -17.78 -12.78 -7.37
CA GLU A 151 -18.87 -13.59 -7.95
C GLU A 151 -19.43 -14.64 -6.98
N VAL A 152 -18.65 -14.99 -5.95
CA VAL A 152 -19.04 -15.95 -4.91
C VAL A 152 -19.09 -15.30 -3.53
N HIS A 153 -18.10 -14.47 -3.19
CA HIS A 153 -18.05 -13.78 -1.90
C HIS A 153 -18.92 -12.55 -1.97
N THR A 154 -20.22 -12.70 -1.71
CA THR A 154 -21.16 -11.56 -1.60
C THR A 154 -21.24 -11.05 -0.16
N ARG A 155 -21.77 -9.83 0.01
CA ARG A 155 -21.97 -9.23 1.33
C ARG A 155 -22.85 -10.09 2.24
N GLU A 156 -23.89 -10.70 1.69
CA GLU A 156 -24.88 -11.46 2.45
C GLU A 156 -24.34 -12.81 2.91
N ALA A 157 -23.56 -13.48 2.06
CA ALA A 157 -23.04 -14.81 2.34
C ALA A 157 -21.74 -14.77 3.15
N PHE A 158 -20.84 -13.84 2.79
CA PHE A 158 -19.48 -13.78 3.34
C PHE A 158 -19.05 -12.33 3.60
N PRO A 159 -19.72 -11.60 4.53
CA PRO A 159 -19.51 -10.17 4.72
C PRO A 159 -18.05 -9.79 4.99
N VAL A 160 -17.35 -10.60 5.77
CA VAL A 160 -15.93 -10.39 6.11
C VAL A 160 -15.03 -10.60 4.90
N GLU A 161 -15.19 -11.68 4.12
CA GLU A 161 -14.34 -11.84 2.93
C GLU A 161 -14.69 -10.84 1.83
N TRP A 162 -15.98 -10.51 1.68
CA TRP A 162 -16.45 -9.49 0.74
C TRP A 162 -15.82 -8.12 1.03
N GLU A 163 -15.78 -7.66 2.28
CA GLU A 163 -15.14 -6.38 2.59
C GLU A 163 -13.64 -6.39 2.24
N LYS A 164 -12.94 -7.52 2.42
CA LYS A 164 -11.49 -7.57 2.18
C LYS A 164 -11.22 -7.41 0.70
N ILE A 165 -12.06 -8.07 -0.11
CA ILE A 165 -12.00 -7.97 -1.55
C ILE A 165 -12.34 -6.55 -1.98
N GLN A 166 -13.40 -5.93 -1.45
CA GLN A 166 -13.75 -4.54 -1.76
C GLN A 166 -12.62 -3.57 -1.42
N TYR A 167 -12.02 -3.68 -0.23
CA TYR A 167 -10.90 -2.83 0.17
C TYR A 167 -9.69 -3.00 -0.76
N ASN A 168 -9.31 -4.24 -1.07
CA ASN A 168 -8.15 -4.51 -1.94
C ASN A 168 -8.42 -4.13 -3.40
N LEU A 169 -9.65 -4.28 -3.88
CA LEU A 169 -10.08 -3.78 -5.18
C LEU A 169 -10.00 -2.24 -5.23
N GLY A 170 -10.40 -1.57 -4.15
CA GLY A 170 -10.23 -0.12 -3.99
C GLY A 170 -8.77 0.31 -4.04
N LEU A 171 -7.87 -0.42 -3.37
CA LEU A 171 -6.42 -0.22 -3.45
C LEU A 171 -5.89 -0.41 -4.88
N ALA A 172 -6.33 -1.46 -5.57
CA ALA A 172 -5.89 -1.74 -6.93
C ALA A 172 -6.33 -0.63 -7.89
N TYR A 173 -7.59 -0.20 -7.84
CA TYR A 173 -8.07 0.92 -8.65
C TYR A 173 -7.42 2.26 -8.30
N SER A 174 -7.13 2.53 -7.02
CA SER A 174 -6.42 3.75 -6.61
C SER A 174 -5.02 3.84 -7.23
N ASN A 175 -4.36 2.69 -7.41
CA ASN A 175 -3.02 2.57 -7.96
C ASN A 175 -2.98 2.27 -9.46
N ARG A 176 -4.13 1.98 -10.09
CA ARG A 176 -4.24 1.55 -11.48
C ARG A 176 -3.65 2.58 -12.44
N ILE A 177 -2.70 2.11 -13.25
CA ILE A 177 -1.96 2.93 -14.22
C ILE A 177 -2.74 3.10 -15.52
N THR A 178 -3.46 2.06 -15.96
CA THR A 178 -4.22 2.08 -17.21
C THR A 178 -5.60 2.70 -17.03
N GLY A 179 -6.24 3.06 -18.14
CA GLY A 179 -7.56 3.69 -18.13
C GLY A 179 -7.54 5.16 -17.67
N GLN A 180 -8.73 5.73 -17.45
CA GLN A 180 -8.85 7.12 -17.04
C GLN A 180 -8.68 7.22 -15.52
N LYS A 181 -7.65 7.95 -15.07
CA LYS A 181 -7.35 8.14 -13.65
C LYS A 181 -8.54 8.66 -12.83
N ALA A 182 -9.35 9.53 -13.41
CA ALA A 182 -10.55 10.05 -12.75
C ALA A 182 -11.61 8.96 -12.52
N GLU A 183 -11.82 8.07 -13.49
CA GLU A 183 -12.78 6.96 -13.35
C GLU A 183 -12.29 5.89 -12.38
N ASN A 184 -11.02 5.52 -12.47
CA ASN A 184 -10.41 4.57 -11.53
C ASN A 184 -10.61 5.04 -10.08
N LEU A 185 -10.49 6.35 -9.83
CA LEU A 185 -10.65 6.91 -8.51
C LEU A 185 -12.10 6.89 -8.00
N GLU A 186 -13.10 7.05 -8.87
CA GLU A 186 -14.51 6.87 -8.47
C GLU A 186 -14.79 5.42 -8.09
N VAL A 187 -14.24 4.45 -8.84
CA VAL A 187 -14.39 3.03 -8.50
C VAL A 187 -13.71 2.72 -7.17
N ALA A 188 -12.50 3.26 -6.94
CA ALA A 188 -11.82 3.11 -5.66
C ALA A 188 -12.63 3.67 -4.48
N ILE A 189 -13.21 4.87 -4.63
CA ILE A 189 -14.09 5.48 -3.62
C ILE A 189 -15.29 4.57 -3.32
N ALA A 190 -15.97 4.07 -4.36
CA ALA A 190 -17.09 3.17 -4.19
C ALA A 190 -16.70 1.88 -3.45
N CYS A 191 -15.58 1.26 -3.83
CA CYS A 191 -15.05 0.07 -3.17
C CYS A 191 -14.71 0.31 -1.69
N TYR A 192 -14.07 1.43 -1.34
CA TYR A 192 -13.80 1.76 0.06
C TYR A 192 -15.06 2.03 0.86
N GLN A 193 -16.05 2.71 0.27
CA GLN A 193 -17.35 2.91 0.91
C GLN A 193 -18.06 1.58 1.18
N LEU A 194 -18.06 0.67 0.21
CA LEU A 194 -18.60 -0.69 0.38
C LEU A 194 -17.89 -1.45 1.50
N ALA A 195 -16.56 -1.42 1.56
CA ALA A 195 -15.81 -2.03 2.66
C ALA A 195 -16.18 -1.46 4.04
N LEU A 196 -16.45 -0.15 4.13
CA LEU A 196 -16.89 0.53 5.36
C LEU A 196 -18.33 0.18 5.79
N GLU A 197 -19.11 -0.53 4.96
CA GLU A 197 -20.42 -1.03 5.38
C GLU A 197 -20.34 -2.26 6.30
N VAL A 198 -19.17 -2.91 6.35
CA VAL A 198 -18.88 -4.05 7.24
C VAL A 198 -17.78 -3.68 8.23
N ARG A 199 -16.72 -2.99 7.76
CA ARG A 199 -15.69 -2.45 8.66
C ARG A 199 -16.29 -1.32 9.46
N THR A 200 -16.59 -1.56 10.73
CA THR A 200 -16.95 -0.53 11.70
C THR A 200 -15.78 -0.24 12.61
N ARG A 201 -15.78 0.93 13.26
CA ARG A 201 -14.72 1.28 14.23
C ARG A 201 -14.74 0.34 15.44
N GLU A 202 -15.90 -0.18 15.80
CA GLU A 202 -16.10 -1.03 16.96
C GLU A 202 -15.64 -2.47 16.72
N GLU A 203 -15.92 -3.04 15.54
CA GLU A 203 -15.58 -4.44 15.23
C GLU A 203 -14.18 -4.58 14.59
N PHE A 204 -13.79 -3.62 13.75
CA PHE A 204 -12.53 -3.65 12.99
C PHE A 204 -11.80 -2.30 13.03
N PRO A 205 -11.42 -1.80 14.22
CA PRO A 205 -10.92 -0.44 14.39
C PRO A 205 -9.77 -0.08 13.45
N VAL A 206 -8.78 -0.98 13.31
CA VAL A 206 -7.57 -0.73 12.53
C VAL A 206 -7.87 -0.76 11.03
N GLU A 207 -8.58 -1.76 10.55
CA GLU A 207 -8.97 -1.90 9.15
C GLU A 207 -9.92 -0.78 8.73
N TRP A 208 -10.86 -0.39 9.60
CA TRP A 208 -11.73 0.77 9.40
C TRP A 208 -10.92 2.04 9.24
N ALA A 209 -9.96 2.31 10.13
CA ALA A 209 -9.14 3.52 10.07
C ALA A 209 -8.22 3.55 8.84
N LYS A 210 -7.63 2.41 8.45
CA LYS A 210 -6.86 2.29 7.20
C LYS A 210 -7.74 2.53 5.96
N THR A 211 -8.99 2.08 6.00
CA THR A 211 -9.97 2.32 4.92
C THR A 211 -10.36 3.80 4.85
N GLN A 212 -10.60 4.44 6.00
CA GLN A 212 -10.84 5.89 6.08
C GLN A 212 -9.65 6.69 5.54
N PHE A 213 -8.42 6.35 5.92
CA PHE A 213 -7.22 7.01 5.39
C PHE A 213 -7.15 6.93 3.86
N ASN A 214 -7.36 5.74 3.28
CA ASN A 214 -7.33 5.55 1.83
C ASN A 214 -8.49 6.23 1.10
N LEU A 215 -9.69 6.23 1.70
CA LEU A 215 -10.83 6.97 1.19
C LEU A 215 -10.56 8.49 1.21
N GLY A 216 -9.91 9.00 2.26
CA GLY A 216 -9.46 10.38 2.36
C GLY A 216 -8.46 10.75 1.26
N ASN A 217 -7.48 9.87 1.00
CA ASN A 217 -6.54 10.04 -0.11
C ASN A 217 -7.25 10.07 -1.46
N ALA A 218 -8.26 9.22 -1.64
CA ALA A 218 -9.04 9.17 -2.86
C ALA A 218 -9.85 10.46 -3.07
N TYR A 219 -10.53 10.96 -2.03
CA TYR A 219 -11.22 12.24 -2.10
C TYR A 219 -10.30 13.42 -2.36
N LEU A 220 -9.13 13.47 -1.71
CA LEU A 220 -8.16 14.55 -1.90
C LEU A 220 -7.68 14.64 -3.36
N ASN A 221 -7.56 13.50 -4.03
CA ASN A 221 -7.12 13.40 -5.43
C ASN A 221 -8.26 13.46 -6.46
N ARG A 222 -9.52 13.38 -6.01
CA ARG A 222 -10.72 13.31 -6.86
C ARG A 222 -10.87 14.57 -7.72
N LYS A 223 -10.95 14.35 -9.04
CA LYS A 223 -11.12 15.43 -10.03
C LYS A 223 -12.59 15.73 -10.35
N LYS A 224 -13.47 14.75 -10.22
CA LYS A 224 -14.92 14.91 -10.39
C LYS A 224 -15.54 15.56 -9.15
N GLY A 225 -16.69 16.22 -9.35
CA GLY A 225 -17.40 16.95 -8.30
C GLY A 225 -16.71 18.27 -7.91
N GLU A 226 -17.24 18.91 -6.89
CA GLU A 226 -16.68 20.17 -6.40
C GLU A 226 -15.42 19.93 -5.55
N LYS A 227 -14.31 20.58 -5.93
CA LYS A 227 -13.03 20.46 -5.21
C LYS A 227 -13.14 20.83 -3.72
N ALA A 228 -14.02 21.77 -3.37
CA ALA A 228 -14.24 22.15 -1.98
C ALA A 228 -14.87 21.00 -1.19
N GLN A 229 -15.94 20.39 -1.71
CA GLN A 229 -16.63 19.27 -1.06
C GLN A 229 -15.71 18.05 -0.93
N ASN A 230 -14.97 17.72 -1.99
CA ASN A 230 -13.99 16.61 -1.95
C ASN A 230 -12.96 16.80 -0.83
N ARG A 231 -12.51 18.05 -0.57
CA ARG A 231 -11.58 18.33 0.53
C ARG A 231 -12.22 18.16 1.90
N GLU A 232 -13.47 18.58 2.08
CA GLU A 232 -14.17 18.33 3.35
C GLU A 232 -14.35 16.83 3.61
N GLN A 233 -14.67 16.04 2.57
CA GLN A 233 -14.75 14.58 2.68
C GLN A 233 -13.39 13.99 3.06
N ALA A 234 -12.30 14.44 2.44
CA ALA A 234 -10.95 14.00 2.79
C ALA A 234 -10.59 14.33 4.26
N ILE A 235 -10.88 15.56 4.71
CA ILE A 235 -10.66 16.00 6.10
C ILE A 235 -11.43 15.11 7.07
N ALA A 236 -12.72 14.88 6.81
CA ALA A 236 -13.55 14.03 7.66
C ALA A 236 -12.98 12.60 7.76
N CYS A 237 -12.60 12.01 6.64
CA CYS A 237 -11.98 10.69 6.60
C CYS A 237 -10.66 10.63 7.40
N TYR A 238 -9.75 11.59 7.23
CA TYR A 238 -8.50 11.62 7.98
C TYR A 238 -8.72 11.83 9.48
N GLN A 239 -9.67 12.68 9.87
CA GLN A 239 -10.03 12.89 11.28
C GLN A 239 -10.57 11.61 11.91
N GLU A 240 -11.43 10.87 11.20
CA GLU A 240 -11.92 9.58 11.65
C GLU A 240 -10.80 8.53 11.75
N ALA A 241 -9.90 8.46 10.75
CA ALA A 241 -8.73 7.57 10.80
C ALA A 241 -7.83 7.84 12.02
N LEU A 242 -7.59 9.11 12.34
CA LEU A 242 -6.77 9.55 13.49
C LEU A 242 -7.39 9.26 14.86
N ARG A 243 -8.65 8.83 14.93
CA ARG A 243 -9.24 8.33 16.20
C ARG A 243 -8.70 6.97 16.61
N VAL A 244 -8.13 6.21 15.67
CA VAL A 244 -7.55 4.87 15.91
C VAL A 244 -6.05 4.87 15.62
N LEU A 245 -5.64 5.49 14.51
CA LEU A 245 -4.22 5.65 14.18
C LEU A 245 -3.64 6.71 15.09
N THR A 246 -3.12 6.33 16.25
CA THR A 246 -2.48 7.24 17.21
C THR A 246 -0.95 7.23 17.04
N PHE A 247 -0.30 8.25 17.58
CA PHE A 247 1.16 8.34 17.60
C PHE A 247 1.81 7.13 18.29
N GLU A 248 1.22 6.65 19.39
CA GLU A 248 1.77 5.58 20.22
C GLU A 248 1.67 4.20 19.56
N ALA A 249 0.58 3.92 18.85
CA ALA A 249 0.31 2.60 18.30
C ALA A 249 0.70 2.47 16.81
N PHE A 250 0.57 3.56 16.05
CA PHE A 250 0.69 3.57 14.59
C PHE A 250 1.45 4.83 14.13
N SER A 251 2.64 5.07 14.68
CA SER A 251 3.38 6.32 14.49
C SER A 251 3.55 6.73 13.03
N ASP A 252 3.91 5.80 12.13
CA ASP A 252 4.08 6.07 10.70
C ASP A 252 2.75 6.40 10.01
N GLU A 253 1.73 5.55 10.17
CA GLU A 253 0.42 5.82 9.58
C GLU A 253 -0.24 7.09 10.15
N TRP A 254 -0.03 7.39 11.44
CA TRP A 254 -0.44 8.64 12.06
C TRP A 254 0.24 9.85 11.41
N ALA A 255 1.57 9.81 11.23
CA ALA A 255 2.32 10.89 10.61
C ALA A 255 1.94 11.10 9.13
N SER A 256 1.75 10.01 8.39
CA SER A 256 1.27 10.03 7.01
C SER A 256 -0.15 10.62 6.91
N THR A 257 -1.04 10.24 7.83
CA THR A 257 -2.39 10.82 7.92
C THR A 257 -2.36 12.30 8.28
N LYS A 258 -1.49 12.71 9.21
CA LYS A 258 -1.30 14.12 9.58
C LYS A 258 -0.78 14.96 8.42
N ASN A 259 0.22 14.47 7.68
CA ASN A 259 0.69 15.18 6.49
C ASN A 259 -0.44 15.40 5.47
N ASN A 260 -1.25 14.38 5.18
CA ASN A 260 -2.31 14.49 4.18
C ASN A 260 -3.50 15.33 4.67
N LEU A 261 -3.80 15.29 5.97
CA LEU A 261 -4.75 16.20 6.60
C LEU A 261 -4.27 17.66 6.50
N GLY A 262 -2.98 17.92 6.73
CA GLY A 262 -2.38 19.23 6.54
C GLY A 262 -2.52 19.73 5.10
N LEU A 263 -2.32 18.85 4.12
CA LEU A 263 -2.51 19.17 2.70
C LEU A 263 -3.97 19.50 2.37
N ALA A 264 -4.91 18.78 2.97
CA ALA A 264 -6.34 19.04 2.80
C ALA A 264 -6.73 20.41 3.38
N TYR A 265 -6.23 20.75 4.57
CA TYR A 265 -6.44 22.07 5.18
C TYR A 265 -5.78 23.21 4.40
N TYR A 266 -4.55 23.01 3.91
CA TYR A 266 -3.83 24.00 3.10
C TYR A 266 -4.64 24.44 1.87
N TYR A 267 -5.31 23.49 1.20
CA TYR A 267 -6.15 23.78 0.05
C TYR A 267 -7.63 24.02 0.37
N ARG A 268 -8.01 24.04 1.66
CA ARG A 268 -9.39 24.21 2.10
C ARG A 268 -9.84 25.65 1.87
N VAL A 269 -10.97 25.81 1.19
CA VAL A 269 -11.57 27.12 0.86
C VAL A 269 -12.76 27.47 1.75
N ILE A 270 -13.29 26.50 2.49
CA ILE A 270 -14.37 26.69 3.47
C ILE A 270 -13.74 27.13 4.80
N GLY A 271 -14.41 28.04 5.52
CA GLY A 271 -13.91 28.63 6.76
C GLY A 271 -12.88 29.75 6.54
N GLN A 272 -12.22 30.17 7.61
CA GLN A 272 -11.23 31.25 7.50
C GLN A 272 -9.90 30.71 6.98
N LYS A 273 -9.38 31.35 5.92
CA LYS A 273 -8.07 30.97 5.34
C LYS A 273 -6.95 30.99 6.38
N THR A 274 -6.96 31.93 7.31
CA THR A 274 -5.97 32.02 8.39
C THR A 274 -6.00 30.77 9.27
N GLU A 275 -7.17 30.35 9.74
CA GLU A 275 -7.33 29.16 10.58
C GLU A 275 -6.91 27.89 9.82
N ASN A 276 -7.35 27.75 8.56
CA ASN A 276 -6.98 26.60 7.73
C ASN A 276 -5.45 26.47 7.55
N LEU A 277 -4.73 27.57 7.40
CA LEU A 277 -3.27 27.54 7.29
C LEU A 277 -2.58 27.18 8.62
N GLU A 278 -3.10 27.64 9.75
CA GLU A 278 -2.55 27.25 11.07
C GLU A 278 -2.80 25.75 11.34
N GLU A 279 -3.96 25.21 10.99
CA GLU A 279 -4.25 23.78 11.08
C GLU A 279 -3.32 22.95 10.18
N ALA A 280 -3.06 23.43 8.96
CA ALA A 280 -2.11 22.79 8.05
C ALA A 280 -0.69 22.74 8.64
N ILE A 281 -0.20 23.87 9.15
CA ILE A 281 1.11 23.98 9.82
C ILE A 281 1.20 23.03 11.01
N ALA A 282 0.18 23.03 11.88
CA ALA A 282 0.14 22.16 13.05
C ALA A 282 0.19 20.67 12.66
N CYS A 283 -0.54 20.29 11.61
CA CYS A 283 -0.52 18.92 11.08
C CYS A 283 0.85 18.52 10.52
N TYR A 284 1.50 19.38 9.74
CA TYR A 284 2.85 19.08 9.21
C TYR A 284 3.90 19.02 10.31
N GLN A 285 3.85 19.92 11.30
CA GLN A 285 4.74 19.87 12.46
C GLN A 285 4.57 18.58 13.25
N GLN A 286 3.34 18.12 13.45
CA GLN A 286 3.06 16.82 14.09
C GLN A 286 3.63 15.65 13.28
N ALA A 287 3.45 15.63 11.96
CA ALA A 287 4.01 14.59 11.10
C ALA A 287 5.56 14.53 11.17
N LEU A 288 6.22 15.68 11.30
CA LEU A 288 7.68 15.79 11.43
C LEU A 288 8.25 15.31 12.78
N ILE A 289 7.41 14.99 13.76
CA ILE A 289 7.85 14.31 15.00
C ILE A 289 8.31 12.87 14.69
N VAL A 290 7.63 12.21 13.75
CA VAL A 290 7.93 10.82 13.34
C VAL A 290 8.79 10.79 12.08
N ARG A 291 8.42 11.59 11.09
CA ARG A 291 9.17 11.69 9.83
C ARG A 291 10.41 12.52 10.09
N THR A 292 11.56 11.86 10.25
CA THR A 292 12.87 12.50 10.40
C THR A 292 13.72 12.30 9.15
N PHE A 293 14.78 13.10 9.01
CA PHE A 293 15.74 12.96 7.90
C PHE A 293 16.37 11.56 7.88
N GLU A 294 16.64 10.98 9.05
CA GLU A 294 17.33 9.70 9.19
C GLU A 294 16.41 8.50 8.92
N ALA A 295 15.18 8.54 9.41
CA ALA A 295 14.26 7.40 9.33
C ALA A 295 13.46 7.40 8.02
N PHE A 296 13.03 8.59 7.56
CA PHE A 296 12.12 8.73 6.43
C PHE A 296 12.52 9.92 5.55
N PRO A 297 13.72 9.94 4.94
CA PRO A 297 14.28 11.12 4.27
C PRO A 297 13.33 11.70 3.21
N TYR A 298 12.73 10.84 2.37
CA TYR A 298 11.79 11.27 1.33
C TYR A 298 10.52 11.90 1.90
N ASP A 299 9.86 11.24 2.85
CA ASP A 299 8.64 11.73 3.48
C ASP A 299 8.87 12.97 4.35
N TRP A 300 10.02 13.05 5.02
CA TRP A 300 10.45 14.23 5.75
C TRP A 300 10.63 15.42 4.81
N ALA A 301 11.30 15.25 3.67
CA ALA A 301 11.47 16.31 2.67
C ALA A 301 10.13 16.75 2.07
N LEU A 302 9.22 15.80 1.82
CA LEU A 302 7.85 16.09 1.36
C LEU A 302 7.11 16.97 2.37
N THR A 303 7.12 16.56 3.63
CA THR A 303 6.44 17.30 4.70
C THR A 303 7.10 18.66 4.94
N LYS A 304 8.44 18.77 4.83
CA LYS A 304 9.15 20.06 4.90
C LYS A 304 8.76 20.99 3.76
N ASN A 305 8.74 20.52 2.51
CA ASN A 305 8.29 21.33 1.38
C ASN A 305 6.83 21.80 1.54
N ASN A 306 5.94 20.93 2.04
CA ASN A 306 4.55 21.29 2.31
C ASN A 306 4.42 22.33 3.45
N LEU A 307 5.21 22.18 4.51
CA LEU A 307 5.28 23.14 5.60
C LEU A 307 5.82 24.50 5.12
N GLY A 308 6.83 24.49 4.25
CA GLY A 308 7.36 25.70 3.62
C GLY A 308 6.30 26.46 2.82
N ASN A 309 5.48 25.74 2.05
CA ASN A 309 4.34 26.34 1.33
C ASN A 309 3.32 26.96 2.29
N ALA A 310 3.01 26.26 3.39
CA ALA A 310 2.08 26.78 4.38
C ALA A 310 2.60 28.05 5.06
N TYR A 311 3.90 28.10 5.40
CA TYR A 311 4.55 29.30 5.93
C TYR A 311 4.58 30.44 4.92
N TYR A 312 4.93 30.18 3.67
CA TYR A 312 4.98 31.19 2.61
C TYR A 312 3.63 31.92 2.44
N TYR A 313 2.52 31.19 2.55
CA TYR A 313 1.17 31.77 2.46
C TYR A 313 0.54 32.15 3.81
N ARG A 314 1.24 31.95 4.93
CA ARG A 314 0.74 32.19 6.28
C ARG A 314 0.38 33.66 6.50
N ILE A 315 -0.84 33.89 6.99
CA ILE A 315 -1.40 35.22 7.21
C ILE A 315 -1.05 35.75 8.62
N LYS A 316 -1.00 34.87 9.61
CA LYS A 316 -0.71 35.21 11.01
C LYS A 316 0.79 35.42 11.21
N GLY A 317 1.14 36.36 12.10
CA GLY A 317 2.54 36.67 12.43
C GLY A 317 3.17 37.67 11.45
N GLU A 318 4.47 37.89 11.62
CA GLU A 318 5.21 38.80 10.75
C GLU A 318 5.54 38.13 9.41
N LYS A 319 5.13 38.76 8.31
CA LYS A 319 5.37 38.23 6.96
C LYS A 319 6.85 37.93 6.71
N ALA A 320 7.75 38.79 7.18
CA ALA A 320 9.19 38.57 7.01
C ALA A 320 9.66 37.27 7.69
N GLN A 321 9.22 36.99 8.92
CA GLN A 321 9.56 35.75 9.61
C GLN A 321 8.97 34.52 8.91
N ASN A 322 7.71 34.60 8.49
CA ASN A 322 7.05 33.51 7.78
C ASN A 322 7.79 33.14 6.48
N ILE A 323 8.33 34.13 5.74
CA ILE A 323 9.14 33.87 4.55
C ILE A 323 10.48 33.19 4.90
N GLU A 324 11.17 33.60 5.97
CA GLU A 324 12.39 32.91 6.40
C GLU A 324 12.11 31.47 6.84
N GLU A 325 11.00 31.22 7.54
CA GLU A 325 10.58 29.86 7.92
C GLU A 325 10.28 29.00 6.68
N ALA A 326 9.69 29.59 5.63
CA ALA A 326 9.48 28.92 4.36
C ALA A 326 10.80 28.58 3.65
N ILE A 327 11.73 29.55 3.53
CA ILE A 327 13.07 29.36 2.95
C ILE A 327 13.80 28.21 3.65
N ALA A 328 13.85 28.23 4.99
CA ALA A 328 14.49 27.18 5.76
C ALA A 328 13.88 25.80 5.48
N CYS A 329 12.54 25.71 5.40
CA CYS A 329 11.87 24.45 5.08
C CYS A 329 12.22 23.93 3.68
N TYR A 330 12.29 24.80 2.66
CA TYR A 330 12.66 24.39 1.31
C TYR A 330 14.12 23.97 1.21
N GLN A 331 15.03 24.70 1.84
CA GLN A 331 16.45 24.34 1.91
C GLN A 331 16.64 22.97 2.55
N GLU A 332 15.94 22.69 3.65
CA GLU A 332 15.96 21.37 4.30
C GLU A 332 15.43 20.27 3.35
N ALA A 333 14.32 20.51 2.66
CA ALA A 333 13.79 19.54 1.68
C ALA A 333 14.78 19.26 0.53
N LEU A 334 15.51 20.27 0.06
CA LEU A 334 16.51 20.14 -1.01
C LEU A 334 17.78 19.37 -0.60
N ARG A 335 17.97 19.09 0.70
CA ARG A 335 19.01 18.15 1.16
C ARG A 335 18.72 16.71 0.71
N VAL A 336 17.44 16.38 0.46
CA VAL A 336 17.00 15.06 -0.02
C VAL A 336 16.60 15.13 -1.49
N TYR A 337 15.77 16.13 -1.85
CA TYR A 337 15.37 16.36 -3.22
C TYR A 337 16.53 16.96 -3.98
N THR A 338 17.34 16.10 -4.58
CA THR A 338 18.42 16.45 -5.51
C THR A 338 17.95 16.30 -6.94
N PHE A 339 18.60 16.98 -7.88
CA PHE A 339 18.29 16.84 -9.30
C PHE A 339 18.47 15.40 -9.78
N GLU A 340 19.47 14.70 -9.25
CA GLU A 340 19.82 13.32 -9.62
C GLU A 340 18.82 12.29 -9.11
N ALA A 341 18.37 12.41 -7.85
CA ALA A 341 17.48 11.42 -7.24
C ALA A 341 15.99 11.71 -7.48
N PHE A 342 15.60 12.99 -7.44
CA PHE A 342 14.21 13.44 -7.46
C PHE A 342 14.05 14.72 -8.30
N PRO A 343 14.28 14.65 -9.63
CA PRO A 343 14.34 15.85 -10.48
C PRO A 343 13.05 16.68 -10.47
N TYR A 344 11.89 16.03 -10.36
CA TYR A 344 10.59 16.71 -10.34
C TYR A 344 10.36 17.46 -9.02
N GLU A 345 10.60 16.79 -7.90
CA GLU A 345 10.49 17.35 -6.56
C GLU A 345 11.52 18.47 -6.38
N TRP A 346 12.78 18.26 -6.79
CA TRP A 346 13.83 19.28 -6.77
C TRP A 346 13.41 20.52 -7.54
N ALA A 347 12.94 20.38 -8.79
CA ALA A 347 12.54 21.54 -9.59
C ALA A 347 11.36 22.30 -8.96
N THR A 348 10.40 21.58 -8.40
CA THR A 348 9.25 22.18 -7.72
C THR A 348 9.69 22.93 -6.45
N THR A 349 10.54 22.32 -5.62
CA THR A 349 11.04 22.95 -4.39
C THR A 349 11.98 24.12 -4.68
N GLN A 350 12.83 24.03 -5.70
CA GLN A 350 13.66 25.15 -6.17
C GLN A 350 12.81 26.34 -6.63
N ASN A 351 11.74 26.09 -7.39
CA ASN A 351 10.82 27.15 -7.79
C ASN A 351 10.12 27.79 -6.57
N ASN A 352 9.73 26.99 -5.58
CA ASN A 352 9.14 27.52 -4.34
C ASN A 352 10.16 28.36 -3.55
N LEU A 353 11.41 27.91 -3.49
CA LEU A 353 12.52 28.62 -2.84
C LEU A 353 12.81 29.95 -3.55
N GLY A 354 12.93 29.95 -4.88
CA GLY A 354 13.12 31.18 -5.65
C GLY A 354 11.98 32.18 -5.47
N ASN A 355 10.73 31.72 -5.41
CA ASN A 355 9.59 32.58 -5.08
C ASN A 355 9.67 33.15 -3.66
N ALA A 356 10.17 32.38 -2.69
CA ALA A 356 10.37 32.84 -1.32
C ALA A 356 11.48 33.90 -1.24
N TYR A 357 12.62 33.69 -1.91
CA TYR A 357 13.71 34.67 -2.01
C TYR A 357 13.27 35.96 -2.69
N TYR A 358 12.54 35.86 -3.81
CA TYR A 358 11.99 37.02 -4.49
C TYR A 358 11.07 37.86 -3.59
N ASN A 359 10.36 37.23 -2.65
CA ASN A 359 9.48 37.90 -1.69
C ASN A 359 10.13 38.17 -0.33
N ARG A 360 11.43 37.87 -0.16
CA ARG A 360 12.16 38.07 1.09
C ARG A 360 12.28 39.55 1.41
N ILE A 361 11.91 39.90 2.64
CA ILE A 361 11.82 41.30 3.11
C ILE A 361 13.09 41.73 3.85
N LYS A 362 13.84 40.78 4.43
CA LYS A 362 15.12 41.01 5.12
C LYS A 362 16.28 40.95 4.12
N GLY A 363 17.35 41.70 4.39
CA GLY A 363 18.54 41.79 3.52
C GLY A 363 18.43 42.83 2.40
N GLU A 364 19.53 43.13 1.73
CA GLU A 364 19.50 43.92 0.50
C GLU A 364 18.86 43.10 -0.63
N LYS A 365 17.97 43.71 -1.42
CA LYS A 365 17.30 43.00 -2.53
C LYS A 365 18.28 42.39 -3.53
N ALA A 366 19.49 42.92 -3.65
CA ALA A 366 20.52 42.41 -4.55
C ALA A 366 21.05 41.05 -4.08
N GLU A 367 21.37 40.90 -2.79
CA GLU A 367 21.86 39.64 -2.19
C GLU A 367 20.79 38.54 -2.29
N ASN A 368 19.51 38.91 -2.14
CA ASN A 368 18.39 37.97 -2.26
C ASN A 368 18.12 37.46 -3.69
N ILE A 369 18.69 38.10 -4.73
CA ILE A 369 18.58 37.65 -6.13
C ILE A 369 19.78 36.78 -6.53
N GLU A 370 20.89 36.88 -5.79
CA GLU A 370 22.12 36.11 -6.02
C GLU A 370 22.12 34.75 -5.29
N GLU A 371 21.33 34.60 -4.23
CA GLU A 371 20.99 33.33 -3.54
C GLU A 371 19.92 32.53 -4.29
#